data_AF-A0A517TRU8-F1
#
_entry.id   AF-A0A517TRU8-F1
#
_cell.length_a   1.000
_cell.length_b   1.000
_cell.length_c   1.000
_cell.angle_alpha   90.00
_cell.angle_beta   90.00
_cell.angle_gamma   90.00
#
_symmetry.space_group_name_H-M   'P 1'
#
loop_
_entity.id
_entity.type
_entity.pdbx_description
1 polymer ?
#
loop_
_entity_poly.entity_id
_entity_poly.type
_entity_poly.pdbx_seq_one_letter_code
_entity_poly.pdbx_strand_id
1 'polypeptide(L)'
;MISRIFLTVVGILYAGLAIYCAVAPQKAADTVGLEMKGGSGRSEFLTVYGGLEMGMAVFFLWGAWRPEHARSAVLACLAIHACLVLFRGASFAMFAGIAPPTYKLAVGEWVIFLASIGVWWKGK
;
A
#
# COMPACT_ATOMS: atom_id res chain seq x y z
N MET A 1 -9.99 6.54 18.82
CA MET A 1 -9.67 5.10 18.97
C MET A 1 -9.74 4.36 17.63
N ILE A 2 -10.85 4.49 16.87
CA ILE A 2 -11.03 3.87 15.54
C ILE A 2 -9.88 4.14 14.57
N SER A 3 -9.44 5.41 14.44
CA SER A 3 -8.33 5.77 13.55
C SER A 3 -7.04 5.03 13.86
N ARG A 4 -6.74 4.80 15.14
CA ARG A 4 -5.52 4.11 15.56
C ARG A 4 -5.59 2.63 15.20
N ILE A 5 -6.72 1.96 15.46
CA ILE A 5 -6.94 0.56 15.07
C ILE A 5 -6.79 0.40 13.55
N PHE A 6 -7.46 1.28 12.78
CA PHE A 6 -7.35 1.29 11.32
C PHE A 6 -5.90 1.44 10.86
N LEU A 7 -5.18 2.44 11.38
CA LEU A 7 -3.78 2.67 11.03
C LEU A 7 -2.86 1.51 11.46
N THR A 8 -3.12 0.86 12.59
CA THR A 8 -2.38 -0.34 13.00
C THR A 8 -2.57 -1.47 12.01
N VAL A 9 -3.82 -1.75 11.60
CA VAL A 9 -4.11 -2.80 10.61
C VAL A 9 -3.43 -2.51 9.28
N VAL A 10 -3.60 -1.29 8.75
CA VAL A 10 -2.98 -0.90 7.47
C VAL A 10 -1.46 -0.92 7.57
N GLY A 11 -0.89 -0.41 8.67
CA GLY A 11 0.55 -0.43 8.91
C GLY A 11 1.14 -1.84 8.95
N ILE A 12 0.47 -2.79 9.62
CA ILE A 12 0.91 -4.20 9.67
C ILE A 12 0.82 -4.85 8.28
N LEU A 13 -0.24 -4.56 7.51
CA LEU A 13 -0.37 -5.08 6.15
C LEU A 13 0.79 -4.62 5.25
N TYR A 14 1.12 -3.32 5.28
CA TYR A 14 2.26 -2.79 4.52
C TYR A 14 3.61 -3.29 5.02
N ALA A 15 3.77 -3.49 6.34
CA ALA A 15 5.00 -4.10 6.86
C ALA A 15 5.17 -5.54 6.34
N GLY A 16 4.08 -6.31 6.32
CA GLY A 16 4.08 -7.67 5.77
C GLY A 16 4.40 -7.71 4.27
N LEU A 17 3.83 -6.80 3.49
CA LEU A 17 4.10 -6.69 2.06
C LEU A 17 5.55 -6.28 1.79
N ALA A 18 6.05 -5.29 2.53
CA ALA A 18 7.44 -4.85 2.45
C ALA A 18 8.42 -5.98 2.77
N ILE A 19 8.16 -6.77 3.82
CA ILE A 19 8.96 -7.95 4.18
C ILE A 19 8.89 -9.00 3.07
N TYR A 20 7.71 -9.25 2.50
CA TYR A 20 7.56 -10.19 1.39
C TYR A 20 8.36 -9.77 0.16
N CYS A 21 8.28 -8.50 -0.24
CA CYS A 21 9.05 -7.92 -1.33
C CYS A 21 10.57 -7.95 -1.04
N ALA A 22 10.98 -7.82 0.22
CA ALA A 22 12.38 -7.84 0.60
C ALA A 22 13.00 -9.24 0.67
N VAL A 23 12.27 -10.21 1.23
CA VAL A 23 12.76 -11.59 1.45
C VAL A 23 12.60 -12.44 0.20
N ALA A 24 11.57 -12.21 -0.60
CA ALA A 24 11.26 -12.99 -1.80
C ALA A 24 10.95 -12.10 -3.03
N PRO A 25 11.87 -11.20 -3.44
CA PRO A 25 11.62 -10.19 -4.46
C PRO A 25 11.18 -10.79 -5.80
N GLN A 26 11.78 -11.91 -6.23
CA GLN A 26 11.40 -12.55 -7.48
C GLN A 26 9.96 -13.07 -7.45
N LYS A 27 9.58 -13.77 -6.37
CA LYS A 27 8.21 -14.29 -6.22
C LYS A 27 7.18 -13.15 -6.15
N ALA A 28 7.53 -12.06 -5.48
CA ALA A 28 6.67 -10.89 -5.36
C ALA A 28 6.47 -10.21 -6.73
N ALA A 29 7.54 -10.00 -7.49
CA ALA A 29 7.49 -9.44 -8.83
C ALA A 29 6.68 -10.33 -9.80
N ASP A 30 6.92 -11.64 -9.78
CA ASP A 30 6.22 -12.62 -10.61
C ASP A 30 4.70 -12.62 -10.34
N THR A 31 4.28 -12.37 -9.08
CA THR A 31 2.86 -12.30 -8.70
C THR A 31 2.10 -11.23 -9.48
N VAL A 32 2.77 -10.13 -9.85
CA VAL A 32 2.17 -9.03 -10.62
C VAL A 32 2.65 -9.00 -12.08
N GLY A 33 3.37 -10.03 -12.52
CA GLY A 33 3.92 -10.10 -13.88
C GLY A 33 5.04 -9.10 -14.15
N LEU A 34 5.75 -8.64 -13.12
CA LEU A 34 6.86 -7.71 -13.26
C LEU A 34 8.18 -8.47 -13.46
N GLU A 35 8.82 -8.25 -14.61
CA GLU A 35 10.13 -8.83 -14.89
C GLU A 35 11.27 -7.93 -14.38
N MET A 36 12.24 -8.53 -13.68
CA MET A 36 13.42 -7.82 -13.16
C MET A 36 14.67 -8.17 -13.96
N LYS A 37 15.37 -7.15 -14.48
CA LYS A 37 16.60 -7.33 -15.25
C LYS A 37 17.84 -7.36 -14.34
N GLY A 38 18.36 -8.55 -14.09
CA GLY A 38 19.64 -8.76 -13.40
C GLY A 38 19.70 -8.14 -12.00
N GLY A 39 20.89 -7.70 -11.57
CA GLY A 39 21.08 -7.08 -10.26
C GLY A 39 20.41 -5.72 -10.11
N SER A 40 20.39 -4.92 -11.17
CA SER A 40 19.77 -3.58 -11.16
C SER A 40 18.26 -3.65 -10.92
N GLY A 41 17.54 -4.51 -11.66
CA GLY A 41 16.09 -4.68 -11.46
C GLY A 41 15.74 -5.17 -10.06
N ARG A 42 16.53 -6.10 -9.50
CA ARG A 42 16.35 -6.57 -8.11
C ARG A 42 16.63 -5.49 -7.08
N SER A 43 17.66 -4.68 -7.30
CA SER A 43 18.00 -3.54 -6.41
C SER A 43 16.89 -2.49 -6.40
N GLU A 44 16.37 -2.14 -7.58
CA GLU A 44 15.27 -1.19 -7.71
C GLU A 44 13.98 -1.73 -7.09
N PHE A 45 13.64 -3.00 -7.36
CA PHE A 45 12.45 -3.62 -6.78
C PHE A 45 12.51 -3.66 -5.25
N LEU A 46 13.64 -4.09 -4.68
CA LEU A 46 13.85 -4.10 -3.24
C LEU A 46 13.71 -2.70 -2.62
N THR A 47 14.32 -1.70 -3.26
CA THR A 47 14.32 -0.31 -2.75
C THR A 47 12.92 0.30 -2.81
N VAL A 48 12.21 0.14 -3.92
CA VAL A 48 10.88 0.73 -4.11
C VAL A 48 9.82 -0.11 -3.39
N TYR A 49 9.63 -1.37 -3.77
CA TYR A 49 8.56 -2.19 -3.20
C TYR A 49 8.85 -2.66 -1.78
N GLY A 50 10.11 -2.89 -1.40
CA GLY A 50 10.44 -3.15 0.00
C GLY A 50 10.50 -1.86 0.82
N GLY A 51 11.34 -0.91 0.40
CA GLY A 51 11.63 0.30 1.17
C GLY A 51 10.46 1.28 1.28
N LEU A 52 9.76 1.59 0.19
CA LEU A 52 8.64 2.55 0.21
C LEU A 52 7.46 1.99 1.00
N GLU A 53 7.15 0.70 0.84
CA GLU A 53 6.10 0.03 1.60
C GLU A 53 6.42 -0.02 3.09
N MET A 54 7.68 -0.29 3.45
CA MET A 54 8.12 -0.21 4.84
C MET A 54 8.01 1.22 5.38
N GLY A 55 8.34 2.23 4.57
CA GLY A 55 8.15 3.64 4.94
C GLY A 55 6.70 3.98 5.25
N MET A 56 5.77 3.52 4.41
CA MET A 56 4.32 3.66 4.66
C MET A 56 3.90 2.93 5.94
N ALA A 57 4.38 1.70 6.14
CA ALA A 57 4.10 0.93 7.34
C ALA A 57 4.53 1.68 8.61
N VAL A 58 5.77 2.15 8.66
CA VAL A 58 6.32 2.93 9.78
C VAL A 58 5.50 4.20 10.01
N PHE A 59 5.15 4.92 8.95
CA PHE A 59 4.38 6.16 9.06
C PHE A 59 2.97 5.92 9.64
N PHE A 60 2.26 4.90 9.17
CA PHE A 60 0.93 4.58 9.69
C PHE A 60 0.99 4.04 11.13
N LEU A 61 1.94 3.18 11.45
CA LEU A 61 2.14 2.68 12.82
C LEU A 61 2.53 3.79 13.79
N TRP A 62 3.32 4.77 13.34
CA TRP A 62 3.64 5.97 14.12
C TRP A 62 2.39 6.78 14.44
N GLY A 63 1.54 7.04 13.44
CA GLY A 63 0.24 7.71 13.65
C GLY A 63 -0.72 6.92 14.54
N ALA A 64 -0.62 5.58 14.53
CA ALA A 64 -1.38 4.73 15.45
C ALA A 64 -0.86 4.81 16.90
N TRP A 65 0.47 4.94 17.07
CA TRP A 65 1.10 5.06 18.39
C TRP A 65 0.91 6.45 19.02
N ARG A 66 0.93 7.52 18.21
CA ARG A 66 0.80 8.91 18.64
C ARG A 66 -0.60 9.46 18.33
N PRO A 67 -1.55 9.47 19.30
CA PRO A 67 -2.93 9.92 19.06
C PRO A 67 -3.04 11.32 18.47
N GLU A 68 -2.12 12.22 18.83
CA GLU A 68 -1.99 13.59 18.32
C GLU A 68 -1.76 13.65 16.80
N HIS A 69 -1.19 12.59 16.20
CA HIS A 69 -0.90 12.50 14.78
C HIS A 69 -1.82 11.53 14.02
N ALA A 70 -2.69 10.79 14.72
CA ALA A 70 -3.56 9.78 14.11
C ALA A 70 -4.42 10.36 12.98
N ARG A 71 -4.93 11.58 13.15
CA ARG A 71 -5.74 12.24 12.12
C ARG A 71 -4.91 12.54 10.87
N SER A 72 -3.74 13.15 11.02
CA SER A 72 -2.84 13.44 9.89
C SER A 72 -2.38 12.17 9.18
N ALA A 73 -2.13 11.09 9.92
CA ALA A 73 -1.78 9.79 9.35
C ALA A 73 -2.95 9.16 8.56
N VAL A 74 -4.20 9.30 9.01
CA VAL A 74 -5.38 8.90 8.22
C VAL A 74 -5.50 9.73 6.95
N LEU A 75 -5.27 11.04 7.01
CA LEU A 75 -5.29 11.91 5.82
C LEU A 75 -4.25 11.48 4.79
N ALA A 76 -3.03 11.18 5.23
CA ALA A 76 -1.98 10.66 4.37
C ALA A 76 -2.36 9.30 3.77
N CYS A 77 -2.90 8.38 4.58
CA CYS A 77 -3.39 7.08 4.11
C CYS A 77 -4.45 7.25 3.03
N LEU A 78 -5.42 8.15 3.26
CA LEU A 78 -6.45 8.51 2.30
C LEU A 78 -5.87 9.06 1.00
N ALA A 79 -4.95 10.02 1.08
CA ALA A 79 -4.33 10.63 -0.10
C ALA A 79 -3.53 9.61 -0.92
N ILE A 80 -2.72 8.77 -0.27
CA ILE A 80 -1.95 7.71 -0.92
C ILE A 80 -2.89 6.76 -1.66
N HIS A 81 -3.93 6.25 -1.00
CA HIS A 81 -4.84 5.28 -1.62
C HIS A 81 -5.76 5.89 -2.65
N ALA A 82 -6.11 7.18 -2.54
CA ALA A 82 -6.82 7.90 -3.60
C ALA A 82 -6.00 7.92 -4.89
N CYS A 83 -4.69 8.21 -4.78
CA CYS A 83 -3.78 8.16 -5.93
C CYS A 83 -3.64 6.74 -6.48
N LEU A 84 -3.46 5.72 -5.62
CA LEU A 84 -3.37 4.33 -6.06
C LEU A 84 -4.62 3.89 -6.81
N VAL A 85 -5.81 4.16 -6.26
CA VAL A 85 -7.09 3.84 -6.89
C VAL A 85 -7.26 4.58 -8.23
N LEU A 86 -6.89 5.86 -8.30
CA LEU A 86 -6.97 6.64 -9.52
C LEU A 86 -6.09 6.04 -10.63
N PHE A 87 -4.81 5.79 -10.34
CA PHE A 87 -3.87 5.24 -11.32
C PHE A 87 -4.17 3.77 -11.65
N ARG A 88 -4.67 2.99 -10.70
CA ARG A 88 -5.16 1.63 -10.95
C ARG A 88 -6.34 1.64 -11.91
N GLY A 89 -7.32 2.50 -11.67
CA GLY A 89 -8.47 2.68 -12.55
C GLY A 89 -8.05 3.09 -13.97
N ALA A 90 -7.15 4.07 -14.07
CA ALA A 90 -6.57 4.46 -15.35
C ALA A 90 -5.83 3.30 -16.04
N SER A 91 -5.05 2.51 -15.28
CA SER A 91 -4.34 1.35 -15.82
C SER A 91 -5.27 0.30 -16.43
N PHE A 92 -6.45 0.10 -15.85
CA PHE A 92 -7.45 -0.85 -16.36
C PHE A 92 -8.12 -0.37 -17.65
N ALA A 93 -8.17 0.94 -17.87
CA ALA A 93 -8.66 1.52 -19.13
C ALA A 93 -7.57 1.53 -20.21
N MET A 94 -6.30 1.62 -19.83
CA MET A 94 -5.16 1.80 -20.75
C MET A 94 -4.50 0.49 -21.18
N PHE A 95 -4.51 -0.54 -20.34
CA PHE A 95 -3.78 -1.78 -20.58
C PHE A 95 -4.71 -2.99 -20.61
N ALA A 96 -4.45 -3.92 -21.54
CA ALA A 96 -5.14 -5.20 -21.64
C ALA A 96 -4.27 -6.35 -21.09
N GLY A 97 -4.87 -7.54 -20.89
CA GLY A 97 -4.13 -8.73 -20.46
C GLY A 97 -3.69 -8.73 -19.00
N ILE A 98 -4.37 -7.96 -18.14
CA ILE A 98 -4.03 -7.82 -16.73
C ILE A 98 -4.26 -9.13 -15.98
N ALA A 99 -3.23 -9.62 -15.29
CA ALA A 99 -3.29 -10.88 -14.55
C ALA A 99 -4.24 -10.82 -13.34
N PRO A 100 -4.88 -11.95 -12.94
CA PRO A 100 -5.77 -12.02 -11.79
C PRO A 100 -5.24 -11.45 -10.46
N PRO A 101 -3.96 -11.63 -10.08
CA PRO A 101 -3.44 -11.07 -8.83
C PRO A 101 -3.50 -9.54 -8.76
N THR A 102 -3.36 -8.86 -9.90
CA THR A 102 -3.44 -7.39 -9.98
C THR A 102 -4.83 -6.87 -9.61
N TYR A 103 -5.90 -7.60 -9.96
CA TYR A 103 -7.25 -7.26 -9.52
C TYR A 103 -7.43 -7.45 -8.01
N LYS A 104 -6.77 -8.44 -7.39
CA LYS A 104 -6.79 -8.62 -5.92
C LYS A 104 -6.11 -7.45 -5.21
N LEU A 105 -5.00 -6.96 -5.74
CA LEU A 105 -4.35 -5.75 -5.23
C LEU A 105 -5.27 -4.54 -5.37
N ALA A 106 -5.92 -4.37 -6.52
CA ALA A 106 -6.89 -3.30 -6.73
C ALA A 106 -8.04 -3.34 -5.70
N VAL A 107 -8.57 -4.52 -5.40
CA VAL A 107 -9.60 -4.67 -4.34
C VAL A 107 -9.05 -4.20 -2.99
N GLY A 108 -7.82 -4.57 -2.64
CA GLY A 108 -7.15 -4.09 -1.42
C GLY A 108 -7.00 -2.57 -1.38
N GLU A 109 -6.54 -1.97 -2.48
CA GLU A 109 -6.39 -0.52 -2.66
C GLU A 109 -7.73 0.20 -2.42
N TRP A 110 -8.82 -0.30 -3.04
CA TRP A 110 -10.17 0.24 -2.88
C TRP A 110 -10.73 0.08 -1.46
N VAL A 111 -10.53 -1.08 -0.83
CA VAL A 111 -10.99 -1.33 0.54
C VAL A 111 -10.33 -0.35 1.50
N ILE A 112 -9.01 -0.17 1.41
CA ILE A 112 -8.29 0.76 2.30
C ILE A 112 -8.70 2.21 2.01
N PHE A 113 -8.85 2.58 0.73
CA PHE A 113 -9.34 3.90 0.34
C PHE A 113 -10.72 4.21 0.96
N LEU A 114 -11.72 3.37 0.73
CA LEU A 114 -13.08 3.59 1.24
C LEU A 114 -13.13 3.57 2.78
N ALA A 115 -12.36 2.66 3.40
CA ALA A 115 -12.24 2.64 4.85
C ALA A 115 -11.60 3.94 5.40
N SER A 116 -10.56 4.45 4.74
CA SER A 116 -9.90 5.70 5.15
C SER A 116 -10.83 6.92 5.06
N ILE A 117 -11.72 6.98 4.05
CA ILE A 117 -12.79 7.99 3.96
C ILE A 117 -13.72 7.90 5.17
N GLY A 118 -14.22 6.69 5.46
CA GLY A 118 -15.15 6.47 6.58
C GLY A 118 -14.52 6.83 7.94
N VAL A 119 -13.26 6.46 8.15
CA VAL A 119 -12.51 6.79 9.36
C VAL A 119 -12.21 8.29 9.46
N TRP A 120 -11.88 8.94 8.35
CA TRP A 120 -11.63 10.39 8.30
C TRP A 120 -12.86 11.21 8.70
N TRP A 121 -14.04 10.84 8.19
CA TRP A 121 -15.27 11.56 8.50
C TRP A 121 -15.80 11.31 9.92
N LYS A 122 -15.62 10.11 10.46
CA LYS A 122 -15.98 9.78 11.86
C LYS A 122 -15.01 10.36 12.90
N GLY A 123 -13.86 10.89 12.45
CA GLY A 123 -12.87 11.55 13.29
C GLY A 123 -13.04 13.07 13.43
N LYS A 124 -14.18 13.62 12.96
CA LYS A 124 -14.67 14.95 13.35
C LYS A 124 -15.29 14.87 14.74
#